data_AF-A0A943G430-F1
#
_entry.id   AF-A0A943G430-F1
#
_cell.length_a   1.000
_cell.length_b   1.000
_cell.length_c   1.000
_cell.angle_alpha   90.00
_cell.angle_beta   90.00
_cell.angle_gamma   90.00
#
_symmetry.space_group_name_H-M   'P 1'
#
loop_
_entity.id
_entity.type
_entity.pdbx_description
1 polymer ?
#
loop_
_entity_poly.entity_id
_entity_poly.type
_entity_poly.pdbx_seq_one_letter_code
_entity_poly.pdbx_strand_id
1 'polypeptide(L)'
;MNYEEINEKLKILNTEDYIWLIYIGIIFMSWYSNSLERKYFTENDIESKTKYQKIMVLIFTILIVIYLYFLKESINDIKNLKPWDTPKKKNLVYLSFLGSLLIAISGFIFLYISIVDENLDIELAFN
;
A
#
# COMPACT_ATOMS: atom_id res chain seq x y z
N MET A 1 28.08 1.74 -11.73
CA MET A 1 27.59 2.29 -10.45
C MET A 1 28.78 2.51 -9.56
N ASN A 2 28.85 3.64 -8.86
CA ASN A 2 29.86 3.88 -7.83
C ASN A 2 29.46 3.20 -6.50
N TYR A 3 30.41 3.02 -5.57
CA TYR A 3 30.20 2.44 -4.24
C TYR A 3 29.06 3.11 -3.46
N GLU A 4 28.93 4.44 -3.56
CA GLU A 4 27.84 5.20 -2.94
C GLU A 4 26.46 4.81 -3.51
N GLU A 5 26.35 4.70 -4.85
CA GLU A 5 25.10 4.29 -5.51
C GLU A 5 24.72 2.85 -5.14
N ILE A 6 25.70 1.97 -4.92
CA ILE A 6 25.47 0.59 -4.48
C ILE A 6 24.91 0.56 -3.05
N ASN A 7 25.50 1.33 -2.14
CA ASN A 7 25.05 1.39 -0.75
C ASN A 7 23.64 1.98 -0.62
N GLU A 8 23.31 3.00 -1.42
CA GLU A 8 21.96 3.57 -1.45
C GLU A 8 20.94 2.53 -1.90
N LYS A 9 21.23 1.77 -2.97
CA LYS A 9 20.37 0.67 -3.41
C LYS A 9 20.20 -0.42 -2.37
N LEU A 10 21.29 -0.83 -1.69
CA LEU A 10 21.21 -1.84 -0.63
C LEU A 10 20.32 -1.37 0.54
N LYS A 11 20.36 -0.07 0.87
CA LYS A 11 19.50 0.51 1.90
C LYS A 11 18.02 0.50 1.50
N ILE A 12 17.71 0.76 0.24
CA ILE A 12 16.35 0.68 -0.31
C ILE A 12 15.86 -0.78 -0.20
N LEU A 13 16.65 -1.75 -0.67
CA LEU A 13 16.30 -3.17 -0.61
C LEU A 13 16.03 -3.64 0.84
N ASN A 14 16.89 -3.27 1.79
CA ASN A 14 16.64 -3.59 3.20
C ASN A 14 15.33 -2.99 3.72
N THR A 15 14.94 -1.81 3.24
CA THR A 15 13.67 -1.18 3.61
C THR A 15 12.49 -1.93 3.00
N GLU A 16 12.61 -2.36 1.73
CA GLU A 16 11.63 -3.19 1.05
C GLU A 16 11.41 -4.54 1.76
N ASP A 17 12.47 -5.15 2.32
CA ASP A 17 12.35 -6.37 3.11
C ASP A 17 11.46 -6.18 4.37
N TYR A 18 11.56 -5.04 5.05
CA TYR A 18 10.66 -4.72 6.17
C TYR A 18 9.22 -4.51 5.70
N ILE A 19 9.03 -3.89 4.53
CA ILE A 19 7.70 -3.71 3.92
C ILE A 19 7.08 -5.08 3.59
N TRP A 20 7.87 -6.03 3.10
CA TRP A 20 7.40 -7.41 2.88
C TRP A 20 6.93 -8.09 4.16
N LEU A 21 7.63 -7.91 5.27
CA LEU A 21 7.18 -8.42 6.58
C LEU A 21 5.84 -7.79 7.00
N ILE A 22 5.64 -6.50 6.73
CA ILE A 22 4.36 -5.83 7.00
C ILE A 22 3.25 -6.42 6.12
N TYR A 23 3.51 -6.68 4.83
CA TYR A 23 2.53 -7.33 3.95
C TYR A 23 2.11 -8.71 4.44
N ILE A 24 3.03 -9.51 4.97
CA ILE A 24 2.69 -10.80 5.60
C ILE A 24 1.73 -10.58 6.79
N GLY A 25 2.00 -9.58 7.63
CA GLY A 25 1.10 -9.21 8.72
C GLY A 25 -0.29 -8.78 8.23
N ILE A 26 -0.35 -8.01 7.14
CA ILE A 26 -1.61 -7.61 6.50
C ILE A 26 -2.39 -8.83 6.03
N ILE A 27 -1.75 -9.81 5.38
CA ILE A 27 -2.42 -11.04 4.92
C ILE A 27 -3.12 -11.75 6.09
N PHE A 28 -2.45 -11.91 7.23
CA PHE A 28 -3.07 -12.53 8.41
C PHE A 28 -4.23 -11.70 8.97
N MET A 29 -4.09 -10.37 9.03
CA MET A 29 -5.16 -9.47 9.46
C MET A 29 -6.36 -9.54 8.52
N SER A 30 -6.14 -9.53 7.21
CA SER A 30 -7.19 -9.65 6.19
C SER A 30 -7.93 -10.98 6.31
N TRP A 31 -7.19 -12.09 6.48
CA TRP A 31 -7.81 -13.40 6.67
C TRP A 31 -8.67 -13.45 7.94
N TYR A 32 -8.20 -12.87 9.04
CA TYR A 32 -8.98 -12.74 10.27
C TYR A 32 -10.21 -11.84 10.08
N SER A 33 -10.06 -10.71 9.38
CA SER A 33 -11.15 -9.80 9.05
C SER A 33 -12.27 -10.54 8.31
N ASN A 34 -11.93 -11.30 7.27
CA ASN A 34 -12.92 -12.08 6.49
C ASN A 34 -13.67 -13.11 7.35
N SER A 35 -13.04 -13.65 8.41
CA SER A 35 -13.73 -14.54 9.34
C SER A 35 -14.80 -13.82 10.18
N LEU A 36 -14.53 -12.57 10.58
CA LEU A 36 -15.46 -11.72 11.32
C LEU A 36 -16.63 -11.27 10.44
N GLU A 37 -16.34 -10.90 9.20
CA GLU A 37 -17.36 -10.55 8.21
C GLU A 37 -18.33 -11.72 7.97
N ARG A 38 -17.79 -12.94 7.77
CA ARG A 38 -18.62 -14.15 7.64
C ARG A 38 -19.49 -14.38 8.87
N LYS A 39 -18.95 -14.15 10.07
CA LYS A 39 -19.69 -14.28 11.32
C LYS A 39 -20.84 -13.26 11.39
N TYR A 40 -20.59 -12.01 11.02
CA TYR A 40 -21.65 -10.99 10.92
C TYR A 40 -22.78 -11.43 9.97
N PHE A 41 -22.46 -11.85 8.74
CA PHE A 41 -23.50 -12.26 7.78
C PHE A 41 -24.25 -13.54 8.17
N THR A 42 -23.62 -14.45 8.94
CA THR A 42 -24.24 -15.71 9.34
C THR A 42 -25.06 -15.56 10.62
N GLU A 43 -24.57 -14.78 11.59
CA GLU A 43 -25.12 -14.69 12.95
C GLU A 43 -25.78 -13.34 13.25
N ASN A 44 -25.74 -12.37 12.32
CA ASN A 44 -26.11 -10.97 12.54
C ASN A 44 -25.36 -10.32 13.71
N ASP A 45 -24.12 -10.76 13.97
CA ASP A 45 -23.28 -10.28 15.06
C ASP A 45 -22.68 -8.89 14.76
N ILE A 46 -23.31 -7.85 15.30
CA ILE A 46 -22.90 -6.45 15.12
C ILE A 46 -21.50 -6.19 15.70
N GLU A 47 -21.08 -6.90 16.75
CA GLU A 47 -19.75 -6.73 17.34
C GLU A 47 -18.66 -7.15 16.34
N SER A 48 -18.87 -8.28 15.66
CA SER A 48 -17.96 -8.77 14.62
C SER A 48 -17.86 -7.80 13.44
N LYS A 49 -18.96 -7.16 13.06
CA LYS A 49 -18.98 -6.10 12.03
C LYS A 49 -18.12 -4.89 12.42
N THR A 50 -18.31 -4.36 13.63
CA THR A 50 -17.51 -3.22 14.11
C THR A 50 -16.02 -3.58 14.21
N LYS A 51 -15.71 -4.82 14.59
CA LYS A 51 -14.32 -5.29 14.66
C LYS A 51 -13.68 -5.44 13.28
N TYR A 52 -14.41 -5.99 12.31
CA TYR A 52 -14.01 -6.04 10.90
C TYR A 52 -13.69 -4.65 10.38
N GLN A 53 -14.58 -3.67 10.57
CA GLN A 53 -14.38 -2.29 10.08
C GLN A 53 -13.11 -1.67 10.65
N LYS A 54 -12.88 -1.80 11.97
CA LYS A 54 -11.66 -1.31 12.62
C LYS A 54 -10.39 -1.95 12.03
N ILE A 55 -10.43 -3.25 11.72
CA ILE A 55 -9.31 -3.96 11.10
C ILE A 55 -9.07 -3.46 9.68
N MET A 56 -10.12 -3.28 8.88
CA MET A 56 -9.99 -2.76 7.51
C MET A 56 -9.41 -1.34 7.49
N VAL A 57 -9.91 -0.43 8.33
CA VAL A 57 -9.37 0.92 8.47
C VAL A 57 -7.89 0.88 8.88
N LEU A 58 -7.52 0.00 9.81
CA LEU A 58 -6.13 -0.18 10.23
C LEU A 58 -5.25 -0.64 9.07
N ILE A 59 -5.69 -1.65 8.32
CA ILE A 59 -4.95 -2.17 7.16
C ILE A 59 -4.75 -1.07 6.11
N PHE A 60 -5.81 -0.38 5.70
CA PHE A 60 -5.71 0.68 4.69
C PHE A 60 -4.86 1.86 5.16
N THR A 61 -4.87 2.17 6.45
CA THR A 61 -3.97 3.18 7.04
C THR A 61 -2.51 2.77 6.89
N ILE A 62 -2.17 1.52 7.21
CA ILE A 62 -0.80 0.98 7.04
C ILE A 62 -0.41 1.01 5.55
N LEU A 63 -1.31 0.60 4.66
CA LEU A 63 -1.07 0.61 3.22
C LEU A 63 -0.78 2.01 2.67
N ILE A 64 -1.52 3.04 3.09
CA ILE A 64 -1.23 4.44 2.69
C ILE A 64 0.19 4.83 3.08
N VAL A 65 0.65 4.48 4.29
CA VAL A 65 2.02 4.81 4.72
C VAL A 65 3.05 4.16 3.78
N ILE A 66 2.83 2.90 3.39
CA ILE A 66 3.69 2.18 2.44
C ILE A 66 3.62 2.83 1.05
N TYR A 67 2.44 3.18 0.56
CA TYR A 67 2.27 3.81 -0.75
C TYR A 67 2.90 5.20 -0.83
N LEU A 68 2.81 5.98 0.25
CA LEU A 68 3.50 7.27 0.36
C LEU A 68 5.02 7.11 0.39
N TYR A 69 5.53 6.03 0.99
CA TYR A 69 6.96 5.69 0.91
C TYR A 69 7.38 5.43 -0.54
N PHE A 70 6.68 4.57 -1.28
CA PHE A 70 7.01 4.30 -2.69
C PHE A 70 6.83 5.53 -3.60
N LEU A 71 5.82 6.36 -3.34
CA LEU A 71 5.66 7.62 -4.05
C LEU A 71 6.86 8.54 -3.81
N LYS A 72 7.32 8.66 -2.56
CA LYS A 72 8.51 9.45 -2.22
C LYS A 72 9.77 8.92 -2.92
N GLU A 73 9.99 7.60 -2.92
CA GLU A 73 11.12 6.99 -3.62
C GLU A 73 11.08 7.28 -5.13
N SER A 74 9.92 7.12 -5.77
CA SER A 74 9.78 7.44 -7.20
C SER A 74 10.00 8.92 -7.54
N ILE A 75 9.67 9.83 -6.61
CA ILE A 75 10.00 11.27 -6.74
C ILE A 75 11.51 11.49 -6.61
N ASN A 76 12.18 10.74 -5.72
CA ASN A 76 13.64 10.79 -5.59
C ASN A 76 14.33 10.31 -6.88
N ASP A 77 13.82 9.26 -7.51
CA ASP A 77 14.31 8.77 -8.80
C ASP A 77 14.22 9.84 -9.91
N ILE A 78 13.11 10.60 -9.96
CA ILE A 78 12.97 11.74 -10.88
C ILE A 78 14.06 12.78 -10.62
N LYS A 79 14.30 13.14 -9.35
CA LYS A 79 15.31 14.14 -8.98
C LYS A 79 16.74 13.68 -9.32
N ASN A 80 16.97 12.38 -9.31
CA ASN A 80 18.27 11.77 -9.61
C ASN A 80 18.51 11.54 -11.12
N LEU A 81 17.56 11.89 -11.99
CA LEU A 81 17.75 11.83 -13.44
C LEU A 81 18.83 12.84 -13.90
N LYS A 82 19.81 12.34 -14.65
CA LYS A 82 20.90 13.15 -15.21
C LYS A 82 20.53 13.63 -16.62
N PRO A 83 20.99 14.82 -17.06
CA PRO A 83 20.69 15.32 -18.42
C PRO A 83 21.09 14.34 -19.53
N TRP A 84 22.21 13.64 -19.34
CA TRP A 84 22.76 12.63 -20.26
C TRP A 84 22.20 11.22 -20.08
N ASP A 85 21.21 11.01 -19.21
CA ASP A 85 20.52 9.72 -19.12
C ASP A 85 19.74 9.41 -20.41
N THR A 86 19.69 8.12 -20.76
CA THR A 86 19.00 7.67 -21.98
C THR A 86 17.51 7.97 -21.95
N PRO A 87 16.87 8.24 -23.11
CA PRO A 87 15.41 8.44 -23.19
C PRO A 87 14.61 7.29 -22.58
N LYS A 88 15.09 6.05 -22.76
CA LYS A 88 14.48 4.85 -22.17
C LYS A 88 14.45 4.93 -20.64
N LYS A 89 15.58 5.29 -20.00
CA LYS A 89 15.66 5.40 -18.54
C LYS A 89 14.71 6.50 -18.02
N LYS A 90 14.70 7.66 -18.67
CA LYS A 90 13.81 8.78 -18.31
C LYS A 90 12.34 8.34 -18.36
N ASN A 91 11.92 7.69 -19.46
CA ASN A 91 10.55 7.20 -19.60
C ASN A 91 10.17 6.20 -18.51
N LEU A 92 11.06 5.26 -18.17
CA LEU A 92 10.79 4.27 -17.11
C LEU A 92 10.63 4.93 -15.74
N VAL A 93 11.45 5.93 -15.41
CA VAL A 93 11.33 6.67 -14.14
C VAL A 93 10.01 7.44 -14.07
N TYR A 94 9.60 8.12 -15.14
CA TYR A 94 8.31 8.82 -15.16
C TYR A 94 7.11 7.86 -15.08
N LEU A 95 7.17 6.70 -15.73
CA LEU A 95 6.12 5.67 -15.62
C LEU A 95 6.05 5.08 -14.21
N SER A 96 7.20 4.83 -13.58
CA SER A 96 7.27 4.38 -12.18
C SER A 96 6.59 5.38 -11.24
N PHE A 97 6.89 6.67 -11.39
CA PHE A 97 6.25 7.74 -10.64
C PHE A 97 4.74 7.83 -10.89
N LEU A 98 4.30 7.69 -12.14
CA LEU A 98 2.87 7.69 -12.44
C LEU A 98 2.17 6.51 -11.76
N GLY A 99 2.78 5.32 -11.79
CA GLY A 99 2.27 4.13 -11.11
C GLY A 99 2.15 4.33 -9.60
N SER A 100 3.20 4.80 -8.94
CA SER A 100 3.18 5.04 -7.49
C SER A 100 2.18 6.12 -7.08
N LEU A 101 2.01 7.17 -7.89
CA LEU A 101 1.03 8.23 -7.66
C LEU A 101 -0.40 7.68 -7.72
N LEU A 102 -0.71 6.89 -8.75
CA LEU A 102 -2.04 6.28 -8.91
C LEU A 102 -2.36 5.32 -7.76
N ILE A 103 -1.38 4.53 -7.32
CA ILE A 103 -1.53 3.63 -6.16
C ILE A 103 -1.77 4.44 -4.87
N ALA A 104 -1.03 5.53 -4.65
CA ALA A 104 -1.25 6.37 -3.48
C ALA A 104 -2.65 6.99 -3.46
N ILE A 105 -3.12 7.52 -4.59
CA ILE A 105 -4.48 8.04 -4.75
C ILE A 105 -5.52 6.95 -4.45
N SER A 106 -5.34 5.76 -5.03
CA SER A 106 -6.21 4.61 -4.79
C SER A 106 -6.26 4.22 -3.31
N GLY A 107 -5.12 4.23 -2.62
CA GLY A 107 -5.04 3.96 -1.18
C GLY A 107 -5.89 4.93 -0.35
N PHE A 108 -5.84 6.24 -0.65
CA PHE A 108 -6.69 7.23 0.02
C PHE A 108 -8.18 7.01 -0.24
N ILE A 109 -8.55 6.66 -1.47
CA ILE A 109 -9.94 6.35 -1.83
C ILE A 109 -10.43 5.14 -1.04
N PHE A 110 -9.65 4.05 -0.99
CA PHE A 110 -10.05 2.85 -0.25
C PHE A 110 -10.08 3.06 1.27
N LEU A 111 -9.16 3.84 1.83
CA LEU A 111 -9.24 4.22 3.25
C LEU A 111 -10.55 4.98 3.53
N TYR A 112 -10.91 5.94 2.68
CA TYR A 112 -12.16 6.69 2.82
C TYR A 112 -13.38 5.75 2.77
N ILE A 113 -13.43 4.83 1.81
CA ILE A 113 -14.50 3.83 1.73
C ILE A 113 -14.53 2.99 3.01
N SER A 114 -13.40 2.51 3.51
CA SER A 114 -13.35 1.70 4.74
C SER A 114 -13.84 2.42 6.01
N ILE A 115 -13.82 3.76 6.01
CA ILE A 115 -14.31 4.60 7.11
C ILE A 115 -15.83 4.83 6.98
N VAL A 116 -16.32 5.02 5.76
CA VAL A 116 -17.70 5.44 5.49
C VAL A 116 -18.65 4.26 5.23
N ASP A 117 -18.15 3.11 4.77
CA ASP A 117 -18.94 1.91 4.50
C ASP A 117 -19.33 1.20 5.80
N GLU A 118 -20.26 1.84 6.52
CA GLU A 118 -20.81 1.33 7.76
C GLU A 118 -21.66 0.08 7.56
N ASN A 119 -22.17 -0.20 6.36
CA ASN A 119 -23.09 -1.31 6.10
C ASN A 119 -22.47 -2.52 5.42
N LEU A 120 -21.18 -2.43 5.03
CA LEU A 120 -20.52 -3.44 4.20
C LEU A 120 -21.25 -3.59 2.86
N ASP A 121 -21.66 -2.46 2.29
CA ASP A 121 -22.34 -2.41 0.99
C ASP A 121 -21.36 -2.74 -0.15
N ILE A 122 -20.06 -2.61 0.09
CA ILE A 122 -19.00 -2.86 -0.88
C ILE A 122 -18.01 -3.88 -0.32
N GLU A 123 -17.71 -4.93 -1.10
CA GLU A 123 -16.64 -5.86 -0.77
C GLU A 123 -15.27 -5.20 -1.09
N LEU A 124 -14.50 -4.92 -0.05
CA LEU A 124 -13.13 -4.43 -0.16
C LEU A 124 -12.17 -5.62 -0.24
N ALA A 125 -11.97 -6.14 -1.46
CA ALA A 125 -10.92 -7.13 -1.73
C ALA A 125 -9.56 -6.44 -1.96
N PHE A 126 -8.49 -7.09 -1.50
CA PHE A 126 -7.12 -6.69 -1.82
C PHE A 126 -6.81 -7.12 -3.26
N ASN A 127 -6.90 -6.19 -4.20
CA ASN A 127 -6.59 -6.40 -5.62
C ASN A 127 -5.18 -5.90 -5.96
#